data_AF-A0A945YKW7-F1
#
_entry.id   AF-A0A945YKW7-F1
#
_cell.length_a   1.000
_cell.length_b   1.000
_cell.length_c   1.000
_cell.angle_alpha   90.00
_cell.angle_beta   90.00
_cell.angle_gamma   90.00
#
_symmetry.space_group_name_H-M   'P 1'
#
loop_
_entity.id
_entity.type
_entity.pdbx_description
1 polymer ?
#
loop_
_entity_poly.entity_id
_entity_poly.type
_entity_poly.pdbx_seq_one_letter_code
_entity_poly.pdbx_strand_id
1 'polypeptide(L)'
;VKKIVVLRLTPESHGNATGIGGADVITMQLYRDMDVGATYANVATSMNLDGAAIPIIMNSDREAIALAIKTVVRTTPENCRVVRIKNTLSLGEIYVSQNMVEEIKNNPDQFTIMSNAKSWQFDSENKIQPFD
;
A
#
# COMPACT_ATOMS: atom_id res chain seq x y z
N VAL A 1 -5.35 -7.95 -8.10
CA VAL A 1 -4.32 -6.91 -7.82
C VAL A 1 -3.01 -7.37 -8.44
N LYS A 2 -2.25 -6.50 -9.13
CA LYS A 2 -0.99 -6.88 -9.81
C LYS A 2 0.26 -6.52 -9.00
N LYS A 3 0.18 -5.46 -8.20
CA LYS A 3 1.26 -4.95 -7.35
C LYS A 3 0.69 -4.44 -6.04
N ILE A 4 1.35 -4.74 -4.93
CA ILE A 4 1.04 -4.25 -3.60
C ILE A 4 2.26 -3.51 -3.05
N VAL A 5 2.02 -2.28 -2.56
CA VAL A 5 3.03 -1.46 -1.88
C VAL A 5 2.59 -1.22 -0.45
N VAL A 6 3.47 -1.51 0.51
CA VAL A 6 3.21 -1.20 1.94
C VAL A 6 4.21 -0.14 2.37
N LEU A 7 3.69 1.03 2.75
CA LEU A 7 4.53 2.20 2.99
C LEU A 7 5.03 2.29 4.42
N ARG A 8 4.19 1.94 5.39
CA ARG A 8 4.46 2.13 6.83
C ARG A 8 3.67 1.12 7.66
N LEU A 9 4.17 0.85 8.87
CA LEU A 9 3.39 0.25 9.95
C LEU A 9 2.64 1.34 10.71
N THR A 10 1.49 1.01 11.30
CA THR A 10 0.82 1.92 12.22
C THR A 10 1.37 1.71 13.64
N PRO A 11 1.33 2.71 14.52
CA PRO A 11 1.80 2.56 15.90
C PRO A 11 1.13 1.39 16.65
N GLU A 12 -0.13 1.12 16.34
CA GLU A 12 -0.94 0.04 16.94
C GLU A 12 -0.46 -1.35 16.55
N SER A 13 0.34 -1.50 15.49
CA SER A 13 0.95 -2.80 15.16
C SER A 13 2.11 -3.15 16.09
N HIS A 14 2.61 -2.18 16.86
CA HIS A 14 3.78 -2.34 17.73
C HIS A 14 4.99 -2.91 17.00
N GLY A 15 5.20 -2.50 15.74
CA GLY A 15 6.30 -2.99 14.90
C GLY A 15 6.05 -4.38 14.28
N ASN A 16 4.93 -5.03 14.60
CA ASN A 16 4.59 -6.31 14.01
C ASN A 16 4.22 -6.14 12.52
N ALA A 17 4.98 -6.79 11.64
CA ALA A 17 4.82 -6.75 10.19
C ALA A 17 4.33 -8.09 9.61
N THR A 18 3.63 -8.91 10.40
CA THR A 18 3.10 -10.20 9.93
C THR A 18 2.23 -10.02 8.70
N GLY A 19 2.55 -10.75 7.63
CA GLY A 19 1.85 -10.70 6.35
C GLY A 19 2.52 -9.78 5.32
N ILE A 20 3.61 -9.09 5.66
CA ILE A 20 4.33 -8.22 4.73
C ILE A 20 4.87 -8.94 3.50
N GLY A 21 5.16 -10.25 3.61
CA GLY A 21 5.59 -11.06 2.47
C GLY A 21 4.57 -11.17 1.34
N GLY A 22 3.31 -10.76 1.57
CA GLY A 22 2.30 -10.62 0.51
C GLY A 22 2.46 -9.35 -0.36
N ALA A 23 3.36 -8.43 0.00
CA ALA A 23 3.62 -7.22 -0.76
C ALA A 23 4.73 -7.43 -1.81
N ASP A 24 4.73 -6.59 -2.85
CA ASP A 24 5.80 -6.57 -3.85
C ASP A 24 6.92 -5.60 -3.47
N VAL A 25 6.55 -4.44 -2.92
CA VAL A 25 7.46 -3.34 -2.61
C VAL A 25 7.14 -2.75 -1.24
N ILE A 26 8.17 -2.47 -0.46
CA ILE A 26 8.08 -1.79 0.83
C ILE A 26 9.06 -0.61 0.86
N THR A 27 8.97 0.21 1.90
CA THR A 27 9.91 1.31 2.12
C THR A 27 10.99 0.91 3.13
N MET A 28 12.14 1.58 3.05
CA MET A 28 13.22 1.47 4.03
C MET A 28 12.75 1.87 5.43
N GLN A 29 11.84 2.84 5.53
CA GLN A 29 11.25 3.25 6.80
C GLN A 29 10.47 2.09 7.43
N LEU A 30 9.57 1.44 6.69
CA LEU A 30 8.83 0.28 7.18
C LEU A 30 9.78 -0.82 7.66
N TYR A 31 10.78 -1.17 6.83
CA TYR A 31 11.74 -2.19 7.19
C TYR A 31 12.48 -1.89 8.51
N ARG A 32 12.82 -0.63 8.77
CA ARG A 32 13.46 -0.19 10.02
C ARG A 32 12.53 -0.20 11.23
N ASP A 33 11.24 0.06 11.01
CA ASP A 33 10.23 0.09 12.06
C ASP A 33 9.73 -1.32 12.46
N MET A 34 10.12 -2.35 11.71
CA MET A 34 9.70 -3.72 11.95
C MET A 34 10.38 -4.33 13.19
N ASP A 35 9.57 -4.84 14.11
CA ASP A 35 10.00 -5.76 15.16
C ASP A 35 10.03 -7.18 14.60
N VAL A 36 11.23 -7.66 14.31
CA VAL A 36 11.48 -9.01 13.79
C VAL A 36 11.02 -10.09 14.78
N GLY A 37 11.22 -9.88 16.08
CA GLY A 37 10.85 -10.85 17.11
C GLY A 37 9.35 -11.06 17.17
N ALA A 38 8.58 -9.97 17.24
CA ALA A 38 7.12 -10.02 17.24
C ALA A 38 6.57 -10.60 15.93
N THR A 39 7.15 -10.21 14.79
CA THR A 39 6.77 -10.73 13.47
C THR A 39 7.03 -12.23 13.37
N TYR A 40 8.21 -12.70 13.78
CA TYR A 40 8.60 -14.11 13.72
C TYR A 40 7.79 -14.99 14.67
N ALA A 41 7.52 -14.50 15.88
CA ALA A 41 6.65 -15.21 16.82
C ALA A 41 5.26 -15.48 16.22
N ASN A 42 4.70 -14.48 15.53
CA ASN A 42 3.41 -14.61 14.87
C ASN A 42 3.43 -15.55 13.66
N VAL A 43 4.42 -15.41 12.76
CA VAL A 43 4.49 -16.31 11.58
C VAL A 43 4.81 -17.75 11.95
N ALA A 44 5.58 -17.98 13.02
CA ALA A 44 5.82 -19.32 13.55
C ALA A 44 4.56 -19.91 14.17
N THR A 45 3.84 -19.14 14.99
CA THR A 45 2.59 -19.59 15.63
C THR A 45 1.49 -19.88 14.62
N SER A 46 1.40 -19.07 13.57
CA SER A 46 0.43 -19.26 12.47
C SER A 46 0.89 -20.25 11.40
N MET A 47 2.10 -20.79 11.52
CA MET A 47 2.73 -21.69 10.52
C MET A 47 2.83 -21.08 9.11
N ASN A 48 2.85 -19.76 8.99
CA ASN A 48 2.90 -19.04 7.71
C ASN A 48 4.20 -18.23 7.58
N LEU A 49 5.33 -18.93 7.40
CA LEU A 49 6.65 -18.31 7.34
C LEU A 49 6.79 -17.30 6.20
N ASP A 50 6.11 -17.53 5.07
CA ASP A 50 6.08 -16.62 3.93
C ASP A 50 5.54 -15.24 4.32
N GLY A 51 4.72 -15.15 5.37
CA GLY A 51 4.21 -13.89 5.90
C GLY A 51 5.30 -12.93 6.40
N ALA A 52 6.51 -13.41 6.66
CA ALA A 52 7.66 -12.60 7.09
C ALA A 52 8.73 -12.41 5.99
N ALA A 53 8.47 -12.89 4.76
CA ALA A 53 9.38 -12.66 3.64
C ALA A 53 9.54 -11.16 3.38
N ILE A 54 10.77 -10.70 3.15
CA ILE A 54 11.07 -9.27 2.94
C ILE A 54 10.89 -8.92 1.45
N PRO A 55 9.95 -8.02 1.10
CA PRO A 55 9.77 -7.55 -0.28
C PRO A 55 10.90 -6.62 -0.75
N ILE A 56 10.82 -6.15 -1.99
CA ILE A 56 11.78 -5.16 -2.51
C ILE A 56 11.69 -3.89 -1.68
N ILE A 57 12.83 -3.40 -1.19
CA ILE A 57 12.92 -2.20 -0.36
C ILE A 57 13.33 -1.00 -1.22
N MET A 58 12.54 0.08 -1.17
CA MET A 58 12.87 1.37 -1.80
C MET A 58 13.08 2.46 -0.73
N ASN A 59 13.82 3.53 -1.05
CA ASN A 59 14.24 4.50 -0.04
C ASN A 59 13.13 5.49 0.36
N SER A 60 12.11 5.68 -0.49
CA SER A 60 11.00 6.62 -0.24
C SER A 60 9.66 6.09 -0.74
N ASP A 61 8.56 6.70 -0.26
CA ASP A 61 7.21 6.37 -0.73
C ASP A 61 7.08 6.59 -2.24
N ARG A 62 7.63 7.69 -2.76
CA ARG A 62 7.63 7.99 -4.19
C ARG A 62 8.31 6.89 -5.00
N GLU A 63 9.49 6.44 -4.58
CA GLU A 63 10.24 5.39 -5.26
C GLU A 63 9.51 4.03 -5.21
N ALA A 64 8.96 3.67 -4.04
CA ALA A 64 8.21 2.43 -3.86
C ALA A 64 7.00 2.37 -4.80
N ILE A 65 6.24 3.46 -4.84
CA ILE A 65 5.06 3.58 -5.70
C ILE A 65 5.46 3.61 -7.18
N ALA A 66 6.51 4.36 -7.54
CA ALA A 66 6.99 4.44 -8.91
C ALA A 66 7.46 3.07 -9.45
N LEU A 67 8.19 2.29 -8.63
CA LEU A 67 8.61 0.94 -9.00
C LEU A 67 7.40 0.02 -9.23
N ALA A 68 6.42 0.05 -8.34
CA ALA A 68 5.21 -0.74 -8.49
C ALA A 68 4.47 -0.40 -9.79
N ILE A 69 4.23 0.89 -10.06
CA ILE A 69 3.59 1.36 -11.29
C ILE A 69 4.39 0.94 -12.53
N LYS A 70 5.71 1.17 -12.52
CA LYS A 70 6.61 0.84 -13.64
C LYS A 70 6.60 -0.65 -14.00
N THR A 71 6.38 -1.52 -13.01
CA THR A 71 6.42 -2.98 -13.17
C THR A 71 5.06 -3.61 -13.42
N VAL A 72 3.99 -2.81 -13.61
CA VAL A 72 2.71 -3.30 -14.09
C VAL A 72 2.81 -3.63 -15.58
N VAL A 73 2.90 -4.92 -15.89
CA VAL A 73 3.05 -5.41 -17.27
C VAL A 73 1.79 -5.10 -18.11
N ARG A 74 2.02 -4.68 -19.36
CA ARG A 74 1.01 -4.33 -20.38
C ARG A 74 0.10 -3.16 -19.95
N THR A 75 0.64 -2.20 -19.21
CA THR A 75 -0.10 -0.99 -18.80
C THR A 75 0.89 0.18 -18.75
N THR A 76 0.48 1.36 -19.23
CA THR A 76 1.29 2.58 -19.07
C THR A 76 1.00 3.20 -17.69
N PRO A 77 1.94 3.96 -17.10
CA PRO A 77 1.74 4.58 -15.79
C PRO A 77 0.42 5.37 -15.67
N GLU A 78 0.01 6.07 -16.73
CA GLU A 78 -1.20 6.90 -16.76
C GLU A 78 -2.48 6.07 -16.78
N ASN A 79 -2.40 4.83 -17.28
CA ASN A 79 -3.51 3.88 -17.36
C ASN A 79 -3.54 2.90 -16.19
N CYS A 80 -2.56 2.95 -15.28
CA CYS A 80 -2.57 2.12 -14.08
C CYS A 80 -3.82 2.43 -13.24
N ARG A 81 -4.54 1.37 -12.87
CA ARG A 81 -5.61 1.43 -11.88
C ARG A 81 -4.99 1.27 -10.50
N VAL A 82 -5.12 2.30 -9.67
CA VAL A 82 -4.51 2.34 -8.34
C VAL A 82 -5.60 2.46 -7.31
N VAL A 83 -5.50 1.66 -6.26
CA VAL A 83 -6.29 1.80 -5.04
C VAL A 83 -5.32 2.07 -3.90
N ARG A 84 -5.57 3.10 -3.12
CA ARG A 84 -4.84 3.42 -1.89
C ARG A 84 -5.82 3.33 -0.73
N ILE A 85 -5.46 2.57 0.29
CA ILE A 85 -6.26 2.37 1.50
C ILE A 85 -5.47 2.86 2.71
N LYS A 86 -6.17 3.18 3.81
CA LYS A 86 -5.53 3.57 5.08
C LYS A 86 -4.81 2.39 5.70
N ASN A 87 -5.51 1.26 5.86
CA ASN A 87 -5.01 -0.01 6.36
C ASN A 87 -6.03 -1.12 6.05
N THR A 88 -5.67 -2.37 6.31
CA THR A 88 -6.52 -3.55 6.04
C THR A 88 -7.72 -3.69 6.99
N LEU A 89 -7.75 -2.97 8.11
CA LEU A 89 -8.85 -2.99 9.08
C LEU A 89 -9.94 -1.96 8.76
N SER A 90 -9.65 -0.95 7.92
CA SER A 90 -10.54 0.16 7.60
C SER A 90 -10.65 0.34 6.09
N LEU A 91 -11.63 -0.35 5.49
CA LEU A 91 -11.88 -0.36 4.04
C LEU A 91 -13.13 0.41 3.61
N GLY A 92 -13.81 1.10 4.53
CA GLY A 92 -15.01 1.89 4.21
C GLY A 92 -14.72 3.11 3.32
N GLU A 93 -13.50 3.63 3.41
CA GLU A 93 -13.02 4.76 2.61
C GLU A 93 -11.71 4.40 1.93
N ILE A 94 -11.65 4.60 0.61
CA ILE A 94 -10.47 4.30 -0.22
C ILE A 94 -10.28 5.41 -1.24
N TYR A 95 -9.04 5.67 -1.63
CA TYR A 95 -8.76 6.47 -2.82
C TYR A 95 -8.58 5.55 -4.03
N VAL A 96 -9.10 5.98 -5.17
CA VAL A 96 -8.89 5.32 -6.45
C VAL A 96 -8.28 6.29 -7.45
N SER A 97 -7.60 5.77 -8.47
CA SER A 97 -7.12 6.57 -9.60
C SER A 97 -8.29 7.12 -10.44
N GLN A 98 -8.08 8.28 -11.05
CA GLN A 98 -9.10 9.01 -11.83
C GLN A 98 -9.75 8.16 -12.94
N ASN A 99 -8.99 7.25 -13.56
CA ASN A 99 -9.48 6.35 -14.61
C ASN A 99 -10.48 5.29 -14.10
N MET A 100 -10.75 5.21 -12.80
CA MET A 100 -11.76 4.32 -12.20
C MET A 100 -13.09 5.03 -11.90
N VAL A 101 -13.18 6.35 -12.11
CA VAL A 101 -14.37 7.15 -11.73
C VAL A 101 -15.64 6.70 -12.47
N GLU A 102 -15.56 6.42 -13.77
CA GLU A 102 -16.73 5.97 -14.54
C GLU A 102 -17.23 4.59 -14.08
N GLU A 103 -16.31 3.68 -13.70
CA GLU A 103 -16.67 2.38 -13.10
C GLU A 103 -17.42 2.56 -11.78
N ILE A 104 -16.99 3.50 -10.94
CA ILE A 104 -17.66 3.83 -9.68
C ILE A 104 -19.05 4.42 -9.91
N LYS A 105 -19.18 5.38 -10.83
CA LYS A 105 -20.48 5.99 -11.15
C LYS A 105 -21.50 4.98 -11.68
N ASN A 106 -21.02 3.95 -12.38
CA ASN A 106 -21.87 2.87 -12.90
C ASN A 106 -22.29 1.85 -11.83
N ASN A 107 -21.78 1.95 -10.59
CA ASN A 107 -22.11 1.06 -9.48
C ASN A 107 -22.54 1.86 -8.22
N PRO A 108 -23.58 2.69 -8.31
CA PRO A 108 -23.98 3.61 -7.24
C PRO A 108 -24.47 2.90 -5.96
N ASP A 109 -24.94 1.65 -6.07
CA ASP A 109 -25.38 0.86 -4.92
C ASP A 109 -24.22 0.36 -4.05
N GLN A 110 -22.99 0.36 -4.57
CA GLN A 110 -21.80 -0.15 -3.88
C GLN A 110 -20.83 0.96 -3.45
N PHE A 111 -20.79 2.07 -4.19
CA PHE A 111 -19.79 3.12 -3.99
C PHE A 111 -20.41 4.50 -4.01
N THR A 112 -19.88 5.39 -3.15
CA THR A 112 -20.22 6.81 -3.13
C THR A 112 -18.94 7.63 -3.32
N ILE A 113 -18.97 8.59 -4.25
CA ILE A 113 -17.84 9.50 -4.46
C ILE A 113 -17.85 10.58 -3.38
N MET A 114 -16.85 10.57 -2.50
CA MET A 114 -16.77 11.50 -1.37
C MET A 114 -16.03 12.80 -1.70
N SER A 115 -15.16 12.81 -2.72
CA SER A 115 -14.39 13.99 -3.10
C SER A 115 -13.93 13.95 -4.56
N ASN A 116 -13.54 15.12 -5.08
CA ASN A 116 -12.90 15.25 -6.39
C ASN A 116 -11.47 14.70 -6.35
N ALA A 117 -10.97 14.25 -7.50
CA ALA A 117 -9.59 13.77 -7.60
C ALA A 117 -8.57 14.86 -7.28
N LYS A 118 -7.50 14.44 -6.62
CA LYS A 118 -6.36 15.27 -6.24
C LYS A 118 -5.09 14.56 -6.69
N SER A 119 -4.14 15.32 -7.23
CA SER A 119 -2.80 14.81 -7.49
C SER A 119 -2.12 14.45 -6.17
N TRP A 120 -1.36 13.35 -6.17
CA TRP A 120 -0.53 13.04 -5.01
C TRP A 120 0.49 14.13 -4.76
N GLN A 121 0.58 14.52 -3.49
CA GLN A 121 1.59 15.44 -3.00
C GLN A 121 2.60 14.64 -2.20
N PHE A 122 3.87 14.97 -2.40
CA PHE A 122 4.97 14.41 -1.64
C PHE A 122 5.73 15.54 -0.97
N ASP A 123 6.22 15.31 0.24
CA ASP A 123 7.07 16.26 0.95
C ASP A 123 8.52 16.27 0.39
N SER A 124 9.39 17.05 1.03
CA SER A 124 10.82 17.15 0.66
C SER A 124 11.59 15.84 0.85
N GLU A 125 11.06 14.90 1.64
CA GLU A 125 11.64 13.56 1.86
C GLU A 125 11.01 12.51 0.94
N ASN A 126 10.19 12.93 -0.03
CA ASN A 126 9.45 12.05 -0.93
C ASN A 126 8.45 11.11 -0.22
N LYS A 127 7.96 11.49 0.95
CA LYS A 127 6.84 10.81 1.62
C LYS A 127 5.53 11.30 1.06
N ILE A 128 4.60 10.38 0.81
CA ILE A 128 3.25 10.76 0.37
C ILE A 128 2.47 11.33 1.55
N GLN A 129 1.67 12.38 1.30
CA GLN A 129 0.76 12.92 2.32
C GLN A 129 -0.05 11.80 2.98
N PRO A 130 -0.29 11.85 4.30
CA PRO A 130 -1.09 10.85 5.01
C PRO A 130 -2.44 10.57 4.35
N PHE A 131 -3.00 9.40 4.66
CA PHE A 131 -4.40 9.12 4.33
C PHE A 131 -5.25 9.97 5.29
N ASP A 132 -6.22 10.72 4.76
CA ASP A 132 -7.05 11.65 5.54
C ASP A 132 -7.90 10.94 6.62
#